data_AF-A0A7V6BZJ9-F1
#
_entry.id   AF-A0A7V6BZJ9-F1
#
_cell.length_a   1.000
_cell.length_b   1.000
_cell.length_c   1.000
_cell.angle_alpha   90.00
_cell.angle_beta   90.00
_cell.angle_gamma   90.00
#
_symmetry.space_group_name_H-M   'P 1'
#
loop_
_entity.id
_entity.type
_entity.pdbx_description
1 polymer ?
#
loop_
_entity_poly.entity_id
_entity_poly.type
_entity_poly.pdbx_seq_one_letter_code
_entity_poly.pdbx_strand_id
1 'polypeptide(L)'
;MPNISKIKIFLFSLSLVLSIVIISACQQTPAKPITITISPKSISLNPDQSQQFTANVTGSSNTEVIWSATGGSINQAGLYKADLQAGEYNVTASSKADATKSAIATVTIKPTGLDIDVSPNNTKVEVFDAQNKKITNFIGDKKIIDLKAGTYTIKASLEGYTAKTLDATIAAGELKTIPIKLQAIPNTGMNLNLTPDSSQVTITGPNGYNKVFTGDQLLVGLTPGKYNLAATATNYRDKTIEVDIVDKQVKEVDLSLQAKTNIDLKPIFNLAGVSPSQPVGTTLTIDLGVSGHIGKNLPEFKLKFYWKEPGQSNFVERGTFYFKNDAGLVAVPLPSLKAGQNIMRLEVDTDNIVDEDNEDNNIIEQIFTGTTN
;
A
#
# COMPACT_ATOMS: atom_id res chain seq x y z
N MET A 1 104.50 93.84 -63.18
CA MET A 1 105.11 92.51 -63.42
C MET A 1 104.02 91.45 -63.28
N PRO A 2 104.02 90.43 -64.15
CA PRO A 2 102.83 89.79 -64.75
C PRO A 2 102.35 88.59 -63.89
N ASN A 3 101.27 87.83 -64.14
CA ASN A 3 100.74 87.35 -65.41
C ASN A 3 99.39 86.58 -65.19
N ILE A 4 98.48 86.71 -66.16
CA ILE A 4 97.67 85.64 -66.80
C ILE A 4 96.74 84.81 -65.88
N SER A 5 95.41 84.73 -66.09
CA SER A 5 94.79 84.13 -67.29
C SER A 5 93.27 84.06 -67.12
N LYS A 6 92.51 84.45 -68.17
CA LYS A 6 91.44 83.65 -68.86
C LYS A 6 90.22 83.15 -68.03
N ILE A 7 88.98 83.08 -68.51
CA ILE A 7 88.40 83.09 -69.85
C ILE A 7 86.87 83.26 -69.73
N LYS A 8 86.28 83.68 -70.86
CA LYS A 8 84.91 84.15 -71.12
C LYS A 8 83.73 83.24 -70.74
N ILE A 9 82.63 83.94 -70.44
CA ILE A 9 81.21 83.59 -70.52
C ILE A 9 80.83 82.82 -71.79
N PHE A 10 80.05 81.74 -71.65
CA PHE A 10 79.13 81.22 -72.67
C PHE A 10 77.91 80.53 -72.01
N LEU A 11 76.75 80.64 -72.64
CA LEU A 11 75.39 80.38 -72.14
C LEU A 11 74.94 78.89 -72.13
N PHE A 12 73.88 78.65 -71.33
CA PHE A 12 72.81 77.62 -71.43
C PHE A 12 73.13 76.15 -71.06
N SER A 13 72.47 75.63 -70.01
CA SER A 13 71.89 74.27 -69.95
C SER A 13 71.35 73.90 -68.54
N LEU A 14 70.03 73.82 -68.44
CA LEU A 14 69.19 72.91 -67.63
C LEU A 14 69.92 71.91 -66.68
N SER A 15 69.71 72.02 -65.35
CA SER A 15 69.53 70.84 -64.47
C SER A 15 68.98 71.21 -63.08
N LEU A 16 67.90 70.53 -62.73
CA LEU A 16 67.10 70.55 -61.50
C LEU A 16 67.76 69.70 -60.40
N VAL A 17 67.90 70.21 -59.18
CA VAL A 17 68.15 69.39 -57.97
C VAL A 17 67.36 70.03 -56.81
N LEU A 18 66.05 69.80 -56.72
CA LEU A 18 65.36 68.71 -56.01
C LEU A 18 65.78 68.53 -54.54
N SER A 19 64.95 69.12 -53.67
CA SER A 19 64.91 68.92 -52.23
C SER A 19 64.75 67.44 -51.88
N ILE A 20 65.66 66.89 -51.07
CA ILE A 20 65.49 65.57 -50.47
C ILE A 20 64.46 65.69 -49.36
N VAL A 21 63.20 65.39 -49.69
CA VAL A 21 62.19 64.97 -48.72
C VAL A 21 62.48 63.51 -48.40
N ILE A 22 62.91 63.22 -47.18
CA ILE A 22 62.96 61.84 -46.67
C ILE A 22 61.50 61.39 -46.54
N ILE A 23 60.98 60.76 -47.59
CA ILE A 23 59.76 59.99 -47.50
C ILE A 23 60.14 58.76 -46.68
N SER A 24 59.91 58.81 -45.36
CA SER A 24 59.72 57.59 -44.58
C SER A 24 58.49 56.90 -45.16
N ALA A 25 58.72 56.04 -46.16
CA ALA A 25 57.75 55.04 -46.56
C ALA A 25 57.53 54.16 -45.33
N CYS A 26 56.43 54.42 -44.63
CA CYS A 26 55.87 53.49 -43.67
C CYS A 26 55.48 52.25 -44.49
N GLN A 27 56.40 51.29 -44.60
CA GLN A 27 56.09 49.98 -45.14
C GLN A 27 55.15 49.31 -44.13
N GLN A 28 53.84 49.46 -44.34
CA GLN A 28 52.87 48.61 -43.67
C GLN A 28 53.05 47.20 -44.23
N THR A 29 53.81 46.37 -43.51
CA THR A 29 53.76 44.92 -43.67
C THR A 29 52.28 44.49 -43.60
N PRO A 30 51.74 43.75 -44.59
CA PRO A 30 50.36 43.30 -44.56
C PRO A 30 50.10 42.54 -43.26
N ALA A 31 49.13 43.02 -42.47
CA ALA A 31 48.76 42.36 -41.23
C ALA A 31 48.30 40.93 -41.51
N LYS A 32 48.95 39.94 -40.91
CA LYS A 32 48.56 38.53 -41.04
C LYS A 32 47.13 38.37 -40.49
N PRO A 33 46.22 37.67 -41.19
CA PRO A 33 44.85 37.49 -40.70
C PRO A 33 44.84 36.73 -39.38
N ILE A 34 44.04 37.21 -38.42
CA ILE A 34 43.86 36.54 -37.12
C ILE A 34 43.01 35.29 -37.32
N THR A 35 43.52 34.16 -36.84
CA THR A 35 42.82 32.88 -36.85
C THR A 35 42.86 32.25 -35.47
N ILE A 36 41.83 31.49 -35.12
CA ILE A 36 41.72 30.76 -33.87
C ILE A 36 41.30 29.32 -34.15
N THR A 37 41.91 28.36 -33.47
CA THR A 37 41.51 26.95 -33.48
C THR A 37 41.29 26.46 -32.05
N ILE A 38 40.47 25.42 -31.90
CA ILE A 38 40.16 24.77 -30.62
C ILE A 38 40.41 23.26 -30.72
N SER A 39 40.91 22.66 -29.64
CA SER A 39 41.14 21.22 -29.54
C SER A 39 40.81 20.71 -28.12
N PRO A 40 40.09 19.58 -27.97
CA PRO A 40 39.46 18.79 -29.05
C PRO A 40 38.28 19.53 -29.71
N LYS A 41 37.91 19.15 -30.95
CA LYS A 41 36.75 19.71 -31.66
C LYS A 41 35.42 19.11 -31.19
N SER A 42 35.42 17.85 -30.78
CA SER A 42 34.28 17.20 -30.17
C SER A 42 34.72 16.20 -29.10
N ILE A 43 33.88 16.01 -28.09
CA ILE A 43 34.13 15.04 -27.01
C ILE A 43 32.80 14.55 -26.43
N SER A 44 32.76 13.30 -25.98
CA SER A 44 31.65 12.77 -25.19
C SER A 44 32.10 12.52 -23.76
N LEU A 45 31.39 13.10 -22.80
CA LEU A 45 31.72 13.05 -21.37
C LEU A 45 30.59 12.41 -20.58
N ASN A 46 30.96 11.71 -19.50
CA ASN A 46 30.00 11.36 -18.45
C ASN A 46 29.74 12.61 -17.58
N PRO A 47 28.62 12.67 -16.85
CA PRO A 47 28.41 13.73 -15.87
C PRO A 47 29.56 13.89 -14.89
N ASP A 48 29.81 15.13 -14.45
CA ASP A 48 30.88 15.55 -13.55
C ASP A 48 32.32 15.33 -14.07
N GLN A 49 32.53 14.74 -15.27
CA GLN A 49 33.86 14.63 -15.86
C GLN A 49 34.38 15.98 -16.35
N SER A 50 35.69 16.16 -16.25
CA SER A 50 36.39 17.33 -16.75
C SER A 50 37.18 17.04 -18.02
N GLN A 51 37.25 18.04 -18.90
CA GLN A 51 38.04 18.00 -20.13
C GLN A 51 38.82 19.31 -20.27
N GLN A 52 40.11 19.19 -20.55
CA GLN A 52 40.94 20.35 -20.91
C GLN A 52 40.73 20.69 -22.38
N PHE A 53 40.31 21.93 -22.66
CA PHE A 53 40.33 22.51 -24.00
C PHE A 53 41.55 23.41 -24.16
N THR A 54 42.09 23.43 -25.37
CA THR A 54 43.18 24.34 -25.76
C THR A 54 42.74 25.13 -26.98
N ALA A 55 43.14 26.40 -27.03
CA ALA A 55 42.92 27.24 -28.18
C ALA A 55 44.24 27.83 -28.66
N ASN A 56 44.42 27.93 -29.97
CA ASN A 56 45.60 28.49 -30.58
C ASN A 56 45.21 29.69 -31.44
N VAL A 57 45.70 30.88 -31.09
CA VAL A 57 45.48 32.13 -31.83
C VAL A 57 46.73 32.46 -32.62
N THR A 58 46.59 32.68 -33.93
CA THR A 58 47.70 33.11 -34.80
C THR A 58 47.36 34.40 -35.54
N GLY A 59 48.37 35.12 -36.04
CA GLY A 59 48.17 36.40 -36.73
C GLY A 59 48.12 37.63 -35.82
N SER A 60 48.33 37.45 -34.51
CA SER A 60 48.44 38.52 -33.51
C SER A 60 49.53 38.19 -32.49
N SER A 61 50.11 39.21 -31.85
CA SER A 61 50.97 39.05 -30.66
C SER A 61 50.15 38.81 -29.38
N ASN A 62 48.88 39.21 -29.36
CA ASN A 62 47.94 38.89 -28.28
C ASN A 62 47.27 37.54 -28.59
N THR A 63 47.62 36.53 -27.80
CA THR A 63 47.13 35.15 -27.93
C THR A 63 46.11 34.77 -26.86
N GLU A 64 45.64 35.74 -26.07
CA GLU A 64 44.65 35.48 -25.02
C GLU A 64 43.27 35.14 -25.59
N VAL A 65 42.56 34.27 -24.86
CA VAL A 65 41.25 33.74 -25.24
C VAL A 65 40.26 33.97 -24.10
N ILE A 66 39.00 34.22 -24.46
CA ILE A 66 37.86 34.23 -23.54
C ILE A 66 37.07 32.95 -23.79
N TRP A 67 36.87 32.17 -22.72
CA TRP A 67 36.11 30.93 -22.76
C TRP A 67 34.66 31.13 -22.32
N SER A 68 33.75 30.43 -22.98
CA SER A 68 32.34 30.28 -22.57
C SER A 68 31.80 28.91 -22.93
N ALA A 69 30.73 28.47 -22.25
CA ALA A 69 30.04 27.22 -22.53
C ALA A 69 28.52 27.38 -22.43
N THR A 70 27.75 26.62 -23.21
CA THR A 70 26.26 26.64 -23.16
C THR A 70 25.66 25.69 -22.11
N GLY A 71 26.48 24.85 -21.49
CA GLY A 71 26.16 24.00 -20.34
C GLY A 71 27.43 23.38 -19.79
N GLY A 72 27.42 22.91 -18.54
CA GLY A 72 28.65 22.72 -17.79
C GLY A 72 29.25 24.03 -17.32
N SER A 73 30.48 23.96 -16.83
CA SER A 73 31.29 25.13 -16.47
C SER A 73 32.65 25.07 -17.17
N ILE A 74 33.17 26.21 -17.62
CA ILE A 74 34.53 26.32 -18.15
C ILE A 74 35.24 27.49 -17.49
N ASN A 75 36.46 27.25 -17.01
CA ASN A 75 37.30 28.33 -16.46
C ASN A 75 38.15 29.00 -17.57
N GLN A 76 38.80 30.12 -17.24
CA GLN A 76 39.63 30.83 -18.23
C GLN A 76 40.93 30.11 -18.60
N ALA A 77 41.29 29.03 -17.89
CA ALA A 77 42.37 28.13 -18.30
C ALA A 77 41.89 27.08 -19.32
N GLY A 78 40.61 27.08 -19.71
CA GLY A 78 40.04 26.11 -20.66
C GLY A 78 39.66 24.76 -20.04
N LEU A 79 39.68 24.62 -18.71
CA LEU A 79 39.22 23.39 -18.05
C LEU A 79 37.70 23.42 -17.97
N TYR A 80 37.07 22.56 -18.78
CA TYR A 80 35.63 22.31 -18.78
C TYR A 80 35.27 21.24 -17.75
N LYS A 81 34.12 21.38 -17.09
CA LYS A 81 33.49 20.35 -16.26
C LYS A 81 32.03 20.17 -16.69
N ALA A 82 31.67 18.93 -17.03
CA ALA A 82 30.33 18.54 -17.45
C ALA A 82 29.34 18.61 -16.26
N ASP A 83 28.12 19.07 -16.54
CA ASP A 83 27.01 19.04 -15.60
C ASP A 83 26.30 17.66 -15.60
N LEU A 84 25.23 17.55 -14.82
CA LEU A 84 24.37 16.36 -14.74
C LEU A 84 23.43 16.18 -15.92
N GLN A 85 23.01 17.28 -16.55
CA GLN A 85 22.00 17.24 -17.60
C GLN A 85 22.59 16.67 -18.89
N ALA A 86 21.96 15.62 -19.40
CA ALA A 86 22.35 15.02 -20.67
C ALA A 86 22.02 15.95 -21.84
N GLY A 87 22.88 15.99 -22.86
CA GLY A 87 22.65 16.82 -24.03
C GLY A 87 23.90 17.16 -24.82
N GLU A 88 23.72 18.00 -25.83
CA GLU A 88 24.81 18.59 -26.60
C GLU A 88 24.99 20.06 -26.23
N TYR A 89 26.23 20.43 -25.96
CA TYR A 89 26.64 21.75 -25.51
C TYR A 89 27.82 22.24 -26.35
N ASN A 90 28.01 23.55 -26.41
CA ASN A 90 29.11 24.17 -27.13
C ASN A 90 30.07 24.84 -26.16
N VAL A 91 31.36 24.60 -26.35
CA VAL A 91 32.47 25.35 -25.75
C VAL A 91 33.01 26.31 -26.80
N THR A 92 33.00 27.61 -26.48
CA THR A 92 33.46 28.66 -27.40
C THR A 92 34.75 29.28 -26.86
N ALA A 93 35.77 29.35 -27.72
CA ALA A 93 36.98 30.13 -27.52
C ALA A 93 36.89 31.39 -28.41
N SER A 94 36.88 32.57 -27.80
CA SER A 94 36.87 33.86 -28.52
C SER A 94 38.23 34.56 -28.37
N SER A 95 38.79 35.06 -29.46
CA SER A 95 40.06 35.78 -29.43
C SER A 95 39.90 37.14 -28.75
N LYS A 96 40.81 37.50 -27.83
CA LYS A 96 40.85 38.86 -27.28
C LYS A 96 41.45 39.87 -28.24
N ALA A 97 42.25 39.42 -29.22
CA ALA A 97 42.84 40.30 -30.22
C ALA A 97 41.80 40.78 -31.26
N ASP A 98 40.80 39.95 -31.55
CA ASP A 98 39.69 40.26 -32.45
C ASP A 98 38.45 39.47 -32.01
N ALA A 99 37.49 40.16 -31.39
CA ALA A 99 36.28 39.56 -30.85
C ALA A 99 35.34 38.97 -31.92
N THR A 100 35.58 39.25 -33.21
CA THR A 100 34.84 38.63 -34.31
C THR A 100 35.34 37.22 -34.66
N LYS A 101 36.48 36.79 -34.09
CA LYS A 101 37.06 35.47 -34.31
C LYS A 101 36.80 34.56 -33.12
N SER A 102 36.19 33.41 -33.41
CA SER A 102 35.94 32.36 -32.43
C SER A 102 36.12 30.97 -33.04
N ALA A 103 36.37 29.99 -32.18
CA ALA A 103 36.35 28.57 -32.50
C ALA A 103 35.42 27.84 -31.52
N ILE A 104 34.66 26.88 -32.03
CA ILE A 104 33.64 26.15 -31.27
C ILE A 104 34.00 24.67 -31.23
N ALA A 105 33.85 24.06 -30.05
CA ALA A 105 33.91 22.62 -29.84
C ALA A 105 32.57 22.12 -29.29
N THR A 106 32.16 20.93 -29.72
CA THR A 106 30.91 20.28 -29.29
C THR A 106 31.18 19.30 -28.15
N VAL A 107 30.41 19.39 -27.08
CA VAL A 107 30.47 18.48 -25.92
C VAL A 107 29.15 17.74 -25.82
N THR A 108 29.19 16.41 -25.87
CA THR A 108 28.02 15.55 -25.65
C THR A 108 28.09 14.94 -24.25
N ILE A 109 27.18 15.34 -23.36
CA ILE A 109 27.04 14.75 -22.01
C ILE A 109 26.10 13.54 -22.10
N LYS A 110 26.59 12.37 -21.67
CA LYS A 110 25.81 11.12 -21.70
C LYS A 110 24.73 11.11 -20.60
N PRO A 111 23.55 10.52 -20.87
CA PRO A 111 22.54 10.35 -19.84
C PRO A 111 23.00 9.38 -18.76
N THR A 112 22.71 9.75 -17.51
CA THR A 112 22.79 8.84 -16.36
C THR A 112 21.39 8.65 -15.83
N GLY A 113 20.93 7.41 -15.71
CA GLY A 113 19.52 7.19 -15.41
C GLY A 113 19.08 5.74 -15.29
N LEU A 114 17.78 5.59 -15.07
CA LEU A 114 17.06 4.33 -15.04
C LEU A 114 16.04 4.29 -16.17
N ASP A 115 15.98 3.18 -16.89
CA ASP A 115 14.92 2.88 -17.86
C ASP A 115 14.04 1.76 -17.29
N ILE A 116 12.92 2.13 -16.67
CA ILE A 116 12.05 1.19 -15.95
C ILE A 116 11.04 0.61 -16.94
N ASP A 117 11.08 -0.71 -17.10
CA ASP A 117 10.17 -1.50 -17.92
C ASP A 117 9.37 -2.44 -17.00
N VAL A 118 8.06 -2.23 -16.89
CA VAL A 118 7.20 -2.96 -15.96
C VAL A 118 6.15 -3.80 -16.68
N SER A 119 5.93 -4.99 -16.14
CA SER A 119 4.87 -5.89 -16.57
C SER A 119 4.11 -6.41 -15.35
N PRO A 120 2.82 -6.10 -15.19
CA PRO A 120 1.94 -5.33 -16.09
C PRO A 120 2.22 -3.81 -16.15
N ASN A 121 1.86 -3.13 -17.25
CA ASN A 121 2.14 -1.69 -17.47
C ASN A 121 1.27 -0.72 -16.65
N ASN A 122 0.31 -1.20 -15.86
CA ASN A 122 -0.42 -0.37 -14.89
C ASN A 122 0.19 -0.44 -13.47
N THR A 123 1.41 -0.97 -13.34
CA THR A 123 2.11 -1.07 -12.07
C THR A 123 2.48 0.31 -11.53
N LYS A 124 2.17 0.58 -10.25
CA LYS A 124 2.67 1.77 -9.54
C LYS A 124 4.14 1.56 -9.19
N VAL A 125 4.99 2.53 -9.53
CA VAL A 125 6.43 2.52 -9.24
C VAL A 125 6.81 3.73 -8.39
N GLU A 126 7.64 3.50 -7.38
CA GLU A 126 8.25 4.52 -6.53
C GLU A 126 9.77 4.32 -6.50
N VAL A 127 10.53 5.39 -6.77
CA VAL A 127 12.00 5.36 -6.80
C VAL A 127 12.56 6.22 -5.68
N PHE A 128 13.52 5.67 -4.94
CA PHE A 128 14.16 6.30 -3.78
C PHE A 128 15.68 6.34 -3.99
N ASP A 129 16.34 7.37 -3.46
CA ASP A 129 17.80 7.42 -3.38
C ASP A 129 18.36 6.60 -2.21
N ALA A 130 19.69 6.53 -2.10
CA ALA A 130 20.39 5.82 -1.04
C ALA A 130 20.10 6.36 0.38
N GLN A 131 19.52 7.56 0.51
CA GLN A 131 19.09 8.14 1.79
C GLN A 131 17.60 7.91 2.05
N ASN A 132 16.96 7.02 1.27
CA ASN A 132 15.53 6.71 1.33
C ASN A 132 14.63 7.93 1.05
N LYS A 133 15.16 8.97 0.39
CA LYS A 133 14.36 10.10 -0.08
C LYS A 133 13.73 9.71 -1.41
N LYS A 134 12.40 9.85 -1.49
CA LYS A 134 11.64 9.59 -2.70
C LYS A 134 12.03 10.60 -3.79
N ILE A 135 12.46 10.08 -4.93
CA ILE A 135 12.81 10.87 -6.12
C ILE A 135 11.56 11.12 -6.97
N THR A 136 10.80 10.07 -7.26
CA THR A 136 9.60 10.17 -8.11
C THR A 136 8.64 8.99 -7.88
N ASN A 137 7.41 9.14 -8.32
CA ASN A 137 6.46 8.04 -8.50
C ASN A 137 5.71 8.21 -9.83
N PHE A 138 5.24 7.09 -10.37
CA PHE A 138 4.54 7.02 -11.66
C PHE A 138 3.84 5.68 -11.81
N ILE A 139 3.10 5.51 -12.90
CA ILE A 139 2.44 4.26 -13.29
C ILE A 139 3.02 3.84 -14.64
N GLY A 140 3.36 2.57 -14.77
CA GLY A 140 3.86 1.99 -16.02
C GLY A 140 5.34 2.26 -16.29
N ASP A 141 5.72 2.10 -17.56
CA ASP A 141 7.10 2.28 -18.02
C ASP A 141 7.53 3.75 -17.92
N LYS A 142 8.80 3.98 -17.53
CA LYS A 142 9.35 5.33 -17.51
C LYS A 142 10.88 5.35 -17.55
N LYS A 143 11.38 6.26 -18.39
CA LYS A 143 12.78 6.67 -18.39
C LYS A 143 13.01 7.84 -17.45
N ILE A 144 13.95 7.70 -16.53
CA ILE A 144 14.36 8.71 -15.55
C ILE A 144 15.82 9.03 -15.85
N ILE A 145 16.09 10.24 -16.34
CA ILE A 145 17.43 10.75 -16.69
C ILE A 145 17.90 11.79 -15.69
N ASP A 146 19.13 12.28 -15.90
CA ASP A 146 19.81 13.30 -15.09
C ASP A 146 19.95 12.90 -13.60
N LEU A 147 20.04 11.58 -13.37
CA LEU A 147 20.33 11.02 -12.05
C LEU A 147 21.84 11.04 -11.79
N LYS A 148 22.22 11.13 -10.52
CA LYS A 148 23.61 10.96 -10.11
C LYS A 148 23.99 9.48 -10.14
N ALA A 149 25.27 9.19 -10.32
CA ALA A 149 25.77 7.84 -10.09
C ALA A 149 25.54 7.44 -8.63
N GLY A 150 25.10 6.19 -8.41
CA GLY A 150 24.76 5.73 -7.07
C GLY A 150 23.77 4.56 -7.08
N THR A 151 23.33 4.18 -5.88
CA THR A 151 22.33 3.12 -5.68
C THR A 151 20.96 3.72 -5.45
N TYR A 152 19.95 3.13 -6.09
CA TYR A 152 18.55 3.51 -6.03
C TYR A 152 17.71 2.30 -5.64
N THR A 153 16.71 2.53 -4.79
CA THR A 153 15.71 1.52 -4.45
C THR A 153 14.44 1.77 -5.23
N ILE A 154 13.97 0.76 -5.97
CA ILE A 154 12.75 0.79 -6.77
C ILE A 154 11.73 -0.13 -6.13
N LYS A 155 10.56 0.43 -5.78
CA LYS A 155 9.41 -0.31 -5.25
C LYS A 155 8.31 -0.31 -6.30
N ALA A 156 7.84 -1.50 -6.66
CA ALA A 156 6.79 -1.72 -7.64
C ALA A 156 5.64 -2.49 -7.00
N SER A 157 4.42 -1.97 -7.16
CA SER A 157 3.21 -2.54 -6.54
C SER A 157 2.01 -2.44 -7.46
N LEU A 158 1.21 -3.48 -7.51
CA LEU A 158 -0.07 -3.54 -8.22
C LEU A 158 -1.01 -4.45 -7.41
N GLU A 159 -2.27 -4.05 -7.28
CA GLU A 159 -3.29 -4.85 -6.59
C GLU A 159 -3.50 -6.19 -7.30
N GLY A 160 -3.58 -7.29 -6.55
CA GLY A 160 -3.65 -8.66 -7.09
C GLY A 160 -2.28 -9.23 -7.53
N TYR A 161 -1.18 -8.53 -7.28
CA TYR A 161 0.18 -8.97 -7.61
C TYR A 161 1.12 -8.86 -6.39
N THR A 162 2.12 -9.73 -6.34
CA THR A 162 3.18 -9.67 -5.32
C THR A 162 4.07 -8.47 -5.61
N ALA A 163 4.10 -7.50 -4.69
CA ALA A 163 4.96 -6.32 -4.79
C ALA A 163 6.45 -6.71 -4.83
N LYS A 164 7.24 -5.93 -5.56
CA LYS A 164 8.68 -6.17 -5.75
C LYS A 164 9.47 -4.94 -5.32
N THR A 165 10.54 -5.18 -4.56
CA THR A 165 11.55 -4.16 -4.25
C THR A 165 12.88 -4.60 -4.83
N LEU A 166 13.57 -3.69 -5.51
CA LEU A 166 14.83 -3.91 -6.18
C LEU A 166 15.79 -2.78 -5.85
N ASP A 167 17.06 -3.11 -5.66
CA ASP A 167 18.13 -2.13 -5.62
C ASP A 167 18.89 -2.15 -6.95
N ALA A 168 19.13 -0.97 -7.51
CA ALA A 168 19.87 -0.78 -8.73
C ALA A 168 20.97 0.25 -8.53
N THR A 169 22.22 -0.17 -8.75
CA THR A 169 23.36 0.75 -8.85
C THR A 169 23.58 1.16 -10.31
N ILE A 170 23.71 2.46 -10.55
CA ILE A 170 24.03 3.06 -11.86
C ILE A 170 25.37 3.80 -11.80
N ALA A 171 26.20 3.63 -12.83
CA ALA A 171 27.44 4.39 -13.00
C ALA A 171 27.19 5.72 -13.76
N ALA A 172 28.14 6.65 -13.67
CA ALA A 172 28.05 7.91 -14.42
C ALA A 172 28.09 7.64 -15.93
N GLY A 173 27.16 8.24 -16.67
CA GLY A 173 26.96 8.05 -18.11
C GLY A 173 26.26 6.74 -18.48
N GLU A 174 25.71 6.01 -17.50
CA GLU A 174 24.96 4.76 -17.72
C GLU A 174 23.45 5.01 -17.66
N LEU A 175 22.75 4.59 -18.71
CA LEU A 175 21.30 4.43 -18.68
C LEU A 175 20.97 2.95 -18.48
N LYS A 176 20.54 2.58 -17.27
CA LYS A 176 20.35 1.17 -16.90
C LYS A 176 18.90 0.74 -17.04
N THR A 177 18.66 -0.26 -17.87
CA THR A 177 17.32 -0.87 -18.02
C THR A 177 17.02 -1.81 -16.87
N ILE A 178 15.86 -1.61 -16.22
CA ILE A 178 15.38 -2.41 -15.08
C ILE A 178 14.06 -3.08 -15.46
N PRO A 179 14.09 -4.37 -15.87
CA PRO A 179 12.88 -5.12 -16.13
C PRO A 179 12.23 -5.57 -14.80
N ILE A 180 10.98 -5.19 -14.58
CA ILE A 180 10.19 -5.52 -13.40
C ILE A 180 8.94 -6.27 -13.84
N LYS A 181 8.99 -7.60 -13.71
CA LYS A 181 7.81 -8.45 -13.90
C LYS A 181 7.21 -8.76 -12.53
N LEU A 182 6.03 -8.24 -12.27
CA LEU A 182 5.24 -8.62 -11.10
C LEU A 182 4.60 -9.99 -11.34
N GLN A 183 4.53 -10.79 -10.29
CA GLN A 183 3.85 -12.08 -10.33
C GLN A 183 2.43 -11.87 -9.80
N ALA A 184 1.44 -12.24 -10.61
CA ALA A 184 0.06 -12.28 -10.14
C ALA A 184 0.02 -13.19 -8.91
N ILE A 185 -0.67 -12.75 -7.87
CA ILE A 185 -0.96 -13.60 -6.72
C ILE A 185 -1.91 -14.67 -7.26
N PRO A 186 -1.50 -15.94 -7.42
CA PRO A 186 -2.23 -16.88 -8.25
C PRO A 186 -3.52 -17.27 -7.53
N ASN A 187 -4.69 -16.72 -7.88
CA ASN A 187 -6.01 -17.06 -7.30
C ASN A 187 -6.04 -17.27 -5.76
N THR A 188 -5.06 -16.77 -5.01
CA THR A 188 -4.96 -17.01 -3.58
C THR A 188 -6.04 -16.18 -2.93
N GLY A 189 -6.97 -16.82 -2.26
CA GLY A 189 -8.23 -16.17 -1.95
C GLY A 189 -9.13 -17.00 -1.07
N MET A 190 -10.29 -16.45 -0.76
CA MET A 190 -11.37 -17.19 -0.14
C MET A 190 -12.69 -16.87 -0.83
N ASN A 191 -13.53 -17.87 -0.97
CA ASN A 191 -14.93 -17.69 -1.27
C ASN A 191 -15.70 -17.84 0.03
N LEU A 192 -16.29 -16.75 0.49
CA LEU A 192 -16.98 -16.66 1.77
C LEU A 192 -18.48 -16.79 1.54
N ASN A 193 -19.09 -17.79 2.15
CA ASN A 193 -20.53 -18.00 2.14
C ASN A 193 -21.09 -17.76 3.55
N LEU A 194 -21.94 -16.76 3.71
CA LEU A 194 -22.50 -16.33 5.00
C LEU A 194 -23.95 -16.83 5.14
N THR A 195 -24.30 -17.26 6.35
CA THR A 195 -25.69 -17.60 6.67
C THR A 195 -26.02 -17.05 8.05
N PRO A 196 -26.93 -16.06 8.17
CA PRO A 196 -27.71 -15.42 7.08
C PRO A 196 -26.84 -14.56 6.14
N ASP A 197 -27.31 -14.35 4.92
CA ASP A 197 -26.66 -13.49 3.90
C ASP A 197 -26.58 -12.01 4.31
N SER A 198 -27.47 -11.57 5.19
CA SER A 198 -27.44 -10.23 5.80
C SER A 198 -26.35 -10.05 6.88
N SER A 199 -25.57 -11.09 7.19
CA SER A 199 -24.50 -11.00 8.18
C SER A 199 -23.40 -10.03 7.76
N GLN A 200 -22.88 -9.28 8.71
CA GLN A 200 -21.65 -8.50 8.54
C GLN A 200 -20.46 -9.35 8.96
N VAL A 201 -19.36 -9.26 8.22
CA VAL A 201 -18.10 -9.94 8.55
C VAL A 201 -16.94 -8.94 8.54
N THR A 202 -16.16 -8.94 9.60
CA THR A 202 -14.87 -8.23 9.66
C THR A 202 -13.75 -9.23 9.45
N ILE A 203 -12.89 -8.98 8.46
CA ILE A 203 -11.78 -9.84 8.10
C ILE A 203 -10.48 -9.11 8.38
N THR A 204 -9.65 -9.70 9.24
CA THR A 204 -8.31 -9.20 9.59
C THR A 204 -7.24 -10.21 9.18
N GLY A 205 -6.06 -9.75 8.76
CA GLY A 205 -5.02 -10.65 8.24
C GLY A 205 -3.63 -10.03 8.12
N PRO A 206 -2.71 -10.70 7.41
CA PRO A 206 -1.33 -10.26 7.22
C PRO A 206 -1.22 -8.85 6.61
N ASN A 207 -0.08 -8.19 6.82
CA ASN A 207 0.20 -6.85 6.27
C ASN A 207 -0.83 -5.76 6.66
N GLY A 208 -1.52 -5.94 7.79
CA GLY A 208 -2.53 -4.99 8.26
C GLY A 208 -3.84 -5.02 7.45
N TYR A 209 -4.11 -6.11 6.73
CA TYR A 209 -5.39 -6.30 6.06
C TYR A 209 -6.53 -6.20 7.09
N ASN A 210 -7.47 -5.28 6.88
CA ASN A 210 -8.66 -5.10 7.70
C ASN A 210 -9.79 -4.53 6.83
N LYS A 211 -10.83 -5.34 6.60
CA LYS A 211 -11.98 -4.98 5.76
C LYS A 211 -13.28 -5.53 6.37
N VAL A 212 -14.38 -4.85 6.09
CA VAL A 212 -15.73 -5.25 6.51
C VAL A 212 -16.59 -5.47 5.27
N PHE A 213 -17.32 -6.57 5.23
CA PHE A 213 -18.20 -6.95 4.13
C PHE A 213 -19.58 -7.38 4.66
N THR A 214 -20.55 -7.49 3.76
CA THR A 214 -21.88 -8.02 4.04
C THR A 214 -22.24 -9.04 2.97
N GLY A 215 -22.78 -10.18 3.38
CA GLY A 215 -23.14 -11.28 2.50
C GLY A 215 -21.97 -11.98 1.81
N ASP A 216 -22.29 -12.91 0.92
CA ASP A 216 -21.30 -13.76 0.25
C ASP A 216 -20.29 -12.93 -0.54
N GLN A 217 -19.01 -13.31 -0.49
CA GLN A 217 -17.92 -12.59 -1.14
C GLN A 217 -16.84 -13.52 -1.68
N LEU A 218 -16.44 -13.31 -2.93
CA LEU A 218 -15.22 -13.88 -3.48
C LEU A 218 -14.07 -12.89 -3.34
N LEU A 219 -13.10 -13.22 -2.49
CA LEU A 219 -11.89 -12.44 -2.26
C LEU A 219 -10.71 -13.11 -2.96
N VAL A 220 -10.04 -12.38 -3.87
CA VAL A 220 -8.87 -12.85 -4.62
C VAL A 220 -7.67 -11.96 -4.37
N GLY A 221 -6.47 -12.49 -4.57
CA GLY A 221 -5.22 -11.75 -4.37
C GLY A 221 -4.87 -11.56 -2.89
N LEU A 222 -5.38 -12.42 -2.01
CA LEU A 222 -5.01 -12.45 -0.60
C LEU A 222 -3.55 -12.94 -0.45
N THR A 223 -2.84 -12.37 0.51
CA THR A 223 -1.48 -12.84 0.84
C THR A 223 -1.61 -14.17 1.59
N PRO A 224 -0.82 -15.23 1.27
CA PRO A 224 -0.85 -16.46 2.04
C PRO A 224 -0.60 -16.22 3.53
N GLY A 225 -1.37 -16.89 4.38
CA GLY A 225 -1.29 -16.78 5.84
C GLY A 225 -2.65 -16.84 6.52
N LYS A 226 -2.64 -16.59 7.83
CA LYS A 226 -3.80 -16.70 8.70
C LYS A 226 -4.65 -15.44 8.69
N TYR A 227 -5.95 -15.62 8.44
CA TYR A 227 -6.96 -14.57 8.51
C TYR A 227 -7.96 -14.88 9.63
N ASN A 228 -8.35 -13.86 10.40
CA ASN A 228 -9.37 -13.96 11.42
C ASN A 228 -10.66 -13.29 10.93
N LEU A 229 -11.76 -14.04 10.93
CA LEU A 229 -13.07 -13.63 10.43
C LEU A 229 -14.04 -13.56 11.60
N ALA A 230 -14.58 -12.38 11.89
CA ALA A 230 -15.59 -12.17 12.92
C ALA A 230 -16.91 -11.77 12.26
N ALA A 231 -17.92 -12.63 12.33
CA ALA A 231 -19.24 -12.39 11.76
C ALA A 231 -20.30 -12.13 12.83
N THR A 232 -21.16 -11.16 12.54
CA THR A 232 -22.24 -10.69 13.43
C THR A 232 -23.53 -10.50 12.63
N ALA A 233 -24.66 -10.77 13.27
CA ALA A 233 -25.99 -10.47 12.74
C ALA A 233 -27.01 -10.30 13.87
N THR A 234 -28.00 -9.42 13.66
CA THR A 234 -29.09 -9.21 14.62
C THR A 234 -29.87 -10.51 14.86
N ASN A 235 -30.13 -10.84 16.13
CA ASN A 235 -30.77 -12.09 16.55
C ASN A 235 -29.96 -13.37 16.24
N TYR A 236 -28.66 -13.27 15.96
CA TYR A 236 -27.76 -14.42 15.85
C TYR A 236 -26.60 -14.29 16.83
N ARG A 237 -26.02 -15.41 17.21
CA ARG A 237 -24.79 -15.46 18.00
C ARG A 237 -23.60 -15.13 17.10
N ASP A 238 -22.74 -14.22 17.55
CA ASP A 238 -21.50 -13.89 16.85
C ASP A 238 -20.60 -15.11 16.71
N LYS A 239 -19.86 -15.19 15.61
CA LYS A 239 -18.94 -16.29 15.35
C LYS A 239 -17.61 -15.76 14.84
N THR A 240 -16.54 -16.25 15.44
CA THR A 240 -15.17 -15.94 15.03
C THR A 240 -14.44 -17.23 14.64
N ILE A 241 -13.79 -17.22 13.48
CA ILE A 241 -12.96 -18.34 13.00
C ILE A 241 -11.62 -17.84 12.45
N GLU A 242 -10.59 -18.67 12.55
CA GLU A 242 -9.32 -18.47 11.86
C GLU A 242 -9.27 -19.36 10.61
N VAL A 243 -8.86 -18.79 9.49
CA VAL A 243 -8.72 -19.49 8.20
C VAL A 243 -7.28 -19.32 7.72
N ASP A 244 -6.64 -20.44 7.37
CA ASP A 244 -5.32 -20.42 6.74
C ASP A 244 -5.48 -20.38 5.21
N ILE A 245 -4.95 -19.33 4.59
CA ILE A 245 -4.98 -19.13 3.15
C ILE A 245 -3.63 -19.57 2.58
N VAL A 246 -3.69 -20.64 1.79
CA VAL A 246 -2.53 -21.25 1.16
C VAL A 246 -2.31 -20.65 -0.22
N ASP A 247 -1.06 -20.47 -0.60
CA ASP A 247 -0.70 -19.97 -1.93
C ASP A 247 -1.32 -20.84 -3.03
N LYS A 248 -1.84 -20.18 -4.08
CA LYS A 248 -2.45 -20.80 -5.26
C LYS A 248 -3.77 -21.52 -5.03
N GLN A 249 -4.50 -21.14 -3.98
CA GLN A 249 -5.80 -21.74 -3.65
C GLN A 249 -6.86 -20.69 -3.33
N VAL A 250 -8.08 -20.92 -3.83
CA VAL A 250 -9.29 -20.27 -3.30
C VAL A 250 -9.87 -21.21 -2.25
N LYS A 251 -9.89 -20.76 -0.99
CA LYS A 251 -10.48 -21.52 0.10
C LYS A 251 -11.97 -21.23 0.21
N GLU A 252 -12.81 -22.24 0.07
CA GLU A 252 -14.22 -22.13 0.46
C GLU A 252 -14.34 -22.03 1.99
N VAL A 253 -15.10 -21.04 2.45
CA VAL A 253 -15.33 -20.75 3.86
C VAL A 253 -16.82 -20.55 4.10
N ASP A 254 -17.45 -21.51 4.76
CA ASP A 254 -18.85 -21.42 5.16
C ASP A 254 -18.97 -20.91 6.59
N LEU A 255 -19.57 -19.73 6.75
CA LEU A 255 -19.73 -19.07 8.03
C LEU A 255 -21.22 -18.90 8.37
N SER A 256 -21.79 -19.99 8.88
CA SER A 256 -23.16 -19.99 9.40
C SER A 256 -23.22 -19.59 10.88
N LEU A 257 -24.06 -18.60 11.18
CA LEU A 257 -24.39 -18.12 12.52
C LEU A 257 -25.60 -18.87 13.07
N GLN A 258 -25.63 -19.05 14.39
CA GLN A 258 -26.76 -19.69 15.08
C GLN A 258 -27.73 -18.64 15.57
N ALA A 259 -29.02 -18.79 15.25
CA ALA A 259 -30.05 -17.88 15.74
C ALA A 259 -30.11 -17.88 17.28
N LYS A 260 -30.29 -16.70 17.87
CA LYS A 260 -30.68 -16.53 19.27
C LYS A 260 -32.15 -16.95 19.38
N THR A 261 -32.48 -17.86 20.30
CA THR A 261 -33.86 -18.28 20.55
C THR A 261 -34.46 -17.43 21.66
N ASN A 262 -35.40 -16.55 21.32
CA ASN A 262 -36.22 -15.86 22.31
C ASN A 262 -37.39 -16.78 22.67
N ILE A 263 -37.48 -17.21 23.93
CA ILE A 263 -38.60 -18.02 24.42
C ILE A 263 -39.22 -17.29 25.61
N ASP A 264 -40.36 -16.61 25.38
CA ASP A 264 -41.22 -16.11 26.47
C ASP A 264 -42.00 -17.31 27.03
N LEU A 265 -41.42 -18.01 28.01
CA LEU A 265 -42.10 -19.08 28.71
C LEU A 265 -43.04 -18.46 29.76
N LYS A 266 -44.30 -18.24 29.39
CA LYS A 266 -45.40 -18.11 30.36
C LYS A 266 -46.15 -19.44 30.45
N PRO A 267 -45.66 -20.41 31.23
CA PRO A 267 -46.36 -21.67 31.35
C PRO A 267 -47.69 -21.45 32.08
N ILE A 268 -48.80 -21.79 31.42
CA ILE A 268 -50.14 -21.77 32.03
C ILE A 268 -50.36 -23.14 32.64
N PHE A 269 -50.17 -23.27 33.95
CA PHE A 269 -50.39 -24.53 34.67
C PHE A 269 -51.79 -24.56 35.27
N ASN A 270 -52.69 -25.40 34.72
CA ASN A 270 -54.02 -25.64 35.28
C ASN A 270 -54.08 -27.03 35.95
N LEU A 271 -54.33 -27.08 37.26
CA LEU A 271 -54.70 -28.34 37.93
C LEU A 271 -56.20 -28.59 37.68
N ALA A 272 -56.53 -29.31 36.62
CA ALA A 272 -57.89 -29.83 36.44
C ALA A 272 -58.00 -31.23 37.06
N GLY A 273 -58.90 -31.41 38.04
CA GLY A 273 -59.46 -32.73 38.38
C GLY A 273 -58.86 -33.50 39.55
N VAL A 274 -58.13 -32.89 40.48
CA VAL A 274 -57.68 -33.59 41.69
C VAL A 274 -58.81 -33.67 42.71
N SER A 275 -59.49 -34.81 42.80
CA SER A 275 -60.39 -35.13 43.91
C SER A 275 -59.56 -35.66 45.11
N PRO A 276 -59.85 -35.30 46.38
CA PRO A 276 -59.05 -35.66 47.55
C PRO A 276 -58.97 -37.16 47.87
N SER A 277 -59.73 -38.00 47.15
CA SER A 277 -59.75 -39.45 47.31
C SER A 277 -59.27 -40.11 46.02
N GLN A 278 -57.95 -40.17 45.81
CA GLN A 278 -57.39 -40.98 44.73
C GLN A 278 -56.47 -42.07 45.28
N PRO A 279 -56.55 -43.31 44.73
CA PRO A 279 -55.73 -44.41 45.18
C PRO A 279 -54.24 -44.15 44.91
N VAL A 280 -53.39 -44.75 45.74
CA VAL A 280 -51.93 -44.71 45.55
C VAL A 280 -51.59 -45.17 44.13
N GLY A 281 -50.87 -44.32 43.38
CA GLY A 281 -50.49 -44.59 42.00
C GLY A 281 -51.31 -43.84 40.94
N THR A 282 -52.15 -42.87 41.30
CA THR A 282 -52.74 -41.98 40.29
C THR A 282 -51.72 -41.01 39.71
N THR A 283 -51.90 -40.74 38.43
CA THR A 283 -51.05 -39.85 37.65
C THR A 283 -51.65 -38.45 37.68
N LEU A 284 -50.87 -37.44 38.09
CA LEU A 284 -51.28 -36.05 37.91
C LEU A 284 -50.94 -35.64 36.47
N THR A 285 -51.94 -35.18 35.73
CA THR A 285 -51.73 -34.67 34.39
C THR A 285 -51.52 -33.17 34.46
N ILE A 286 -50.31 -32.72 34.08
CA ILE A 286 -49.99 -31.30 34.00
C ILE A 286 -49.99 -30.92 32.53
N ASP A 287 -50.87 -29.99 32.15
CA ASP A 287 -50.81 -29.36 30.84
C ASP A 287 -49.78 -28.24 30.89
N LEU A 288 -48.65 -28.44 30.20
CA LEU A 288 -47.62 -27.44 30.01
C LEU A 288 -47.99 -26.65 28.76
N GLY A 289 -49.01 -25.80 28.86
CA GLY A 289 -49.39 -24.93 27.76
C GLY A 289 -48.23 -23.99 27.40
N VAL A 290 -47.53 -24.28 26.31
CA VAL A 290 -46.54 -23.37 25.71
C VAL A 290 -47.24 -22.48 24.68
N SER A 291 -47.39 -21.19 25.00
CA SER A 291 -47.98 -20.20 24.09
C SER A 291 -46.88 -19.36 23.43
N GLY A 292 -46.64 -19.54 22.13
CA GLY A 292 -45.70 -18.75 21.33
C GLY A 292 -45.31 -19.45 20.02
N HIS A 293 -44.69 -18.76 19.06
CA HIS A 293 -44.21 -19.37 17.82
C HIS A 293 -43.13 -20.41 18.10
N ILE A 294 -43.53 -21.68 18.17
CA ILE A 294 -42.65 -22.83 18.43
C ILE A 294 -41.88 -23.13 17.14
N GLY A 295 -40.65 -22.61 17.03
CA GLY A 295 -39.71 -23.03 16.00
C GLY A 295 -39.32 -24.50 16.20
N LYS A 296 -39.13 -25.24 15.10
CA LYS A 296 -39.04 -26.72 15.07
C LYS A 296 -37.87 -27.37 15.83
N ASN A 297 -36.98 -26.60 16.47
CA ASN A 297 -35.79 -27.09 17.16
C ASN A 297 -35.58 -26.39 18.51
N LEU A 298 -36.48 -26.61 19.47
CA LEU A 298 -36.22 -26.20 20.85
C LEU A 298 -35.16 -27.13 21.48
N PRO A 299 -34.19 -26.57 22.24
CA PRO A 299 -33.30 -27.39 23.06
C PRO A 299 -34.10 -28.17 24.12
N GLU A 300 -33.59 -29.33 24.54
CA GLU A 300 -34.17 -30.07 25.66
C GLU A 300 -34.23 -29.18 26.91
N PHE A 301 -35.42 -29.00 27.48
CA PHE A 301 -35.58 -28.37 28.78
C PHE A 301 -35.78 -29.43 29.86
N LYS A 302 -35.22 -29.16 31.05
CA LYS A 302 -35.32 -30.03 32.22
C LYS A 302 -36.35 -29.44 33.17
N LEU A 303 -37.33 -30.25 33.57
CA LEU A 303 -38.28 -29.90 34.63
C LEU A 303 -37.94 -30.71 35.87
N LYS A 304 -37.57 -30.03 36.95
CA LYS A 304 -37.39 -30.64 38.26
C LYS A 304 -38.68 -30.48 39.06
N PHE A 305 -39.08 -31.54 39.75
CA PHE A 305 -40.24 -31.50 40.64
C PHE A 305 -39.83 -31.85 42.06
N TYR A 306 -40.31 -31.05 42.99
CA TYR A 306 -40.04 -31.20 44.41
C TYR A 306 -41.36 -31.31 45.19
N TRP A 307 -41.30 -32.03 46.31
CA TRP A 307 -42.42 -32.18 47.22
C TRP A 307 -42.02 -31.89 48.65
N LYS A 308 -42.96 -31.29 49.39
CA LYS A 308 -42.86 -31.03 50.82
C LYS A 308 -44.11 -31.58 51.50
N GLU A 309 -43.92 -32.61 52.32
CA GLU A 309 -44.98 -33.26 53.09
C GLU A 309 -45.35 -32.43 54.34
N PRO A 310 -46.53 -32.67 54.94
CA PRO A 310 -46.91 -32.10 56.22
C PRO A 310 -45.81 -32.28 57.28
N GLY A 311 -45.40 -31.18 57.90
CA GLY A 311 -44.38 -31.18 58.96
C GLY A 311 -42.93 -31.22 58.48
N GLN A 312 -42.65 -31.32 57.17
CA GLN A 312 -41.29 -31.14 56.65
C GLN A 312 -40.93 -29.66 56.56
N SER A 313 -39.65 -29.32 56.76
CA SER A 313 -39.15 -27.95 56.60
C SER A 313 -38.76 -27.63 55.15
N ASN A 314 -38.20 -28.62 54.44
CA ASN A 314 -37.55 -28.43 53.14
C ASN A 314 -38.28 -29.19 52.02
N PHE A 315 -38.13 -28.70 50.79
CA PHE A 315 -38.52 -29.41 49.58
C PHE A 315 -37.54 -30.56 49.30
N VAL A 316 -38.08 -31.70 48.87
CA VAL A 316 -37.30 -32.87 48.45
C VAL A 316 -37.50 -33.06 46.96
N GLU A 317 -36.43 -33.10 46.17
CA GLU A 317 -36.51 -33.40 44.73
C GLU A 317 -37.01 -34.84 44.57
N ARG A 318 -38.08 -35.00 43.79
CA ARG A 318 -38.69 -36.30 43.53
C ARG A 318 -38.44 -36.78 42.10
N GLY A 319 -37.91 -35.92 41.23
CA GLY A 319 -37.33 -36.33 39.96
C GLY A 319 -37.16 -35.18 38.98
N THR A 320 -36.65 -35.55 37.80
CA THR A 320 -36.39 -34.66 36.68
C THR A 320 -36.99 -35.27 35.41
N PHE A 321 -37.73 -34.47 34.65
CA PHE A 321 -38.23 -34.84 33.33
C PHE A 321 -37.51 -34.05 32.24
N TYR A 322 -37.22 -34.71 31.12
CA TYR A 322 -36.62 -34.10 29.95
C TYR A 322 -37.66 -34.00 28.85
N PHE A 323 -37.79 -32.81 28.28
CA PHE A 323 -38.76 -32.55 27.23
C PHE A 323 -38.08 -32.40 25.88
N LYS A 324 -38.52 -33.21 24.91
CA LYS A 324 -38.27 -33.00 23.48
C LYS A 324 -39.60 -32.74 22.80
N ASN A 325 -39.78 -31.50 22.35
CA ASN A 325 -40.71 -30.98 21.35
C ASN A 325 -41.87 -31.89 20.88
N ASP A 326 -42.79 -32.24 21.79
CA ASP A 326 -44.19 -32.52 21.44
C ASP A 326 -45.04 -31.99 22.60
N ALA A 327 -45.95 -31.06 22.29
CA ALA A 327 -46.94 -30.59 23.25
C ALA A 327 -47.72 -31.82 23.76
N GLY A 328 -47.47 -32.19 25.01
CA GLY A 328 -47.87 -33.50 25.50
C GLY A 328 -48.10 -33.44 27.00
N LEU A 329 -49.26 -33.97 27.39
CA LEU A 329 -49.67 -34.18 28.77
C LEU A 329 -48.62 -35.03 29.50
N VAL A 330 -48.09 -34.51 30.60
CA VAL A 330 -47.05 -35.21 31.37
C VAL A 330 -47.68 -35.95 32.52
N ALA A 331 -47.43 -37.25 32.53
CA ALA A 331 -47.80 -38.13 33.61
C ALA A 331 -46.77 -38.03 34.75
N VAL A 332 -47.08 -37.29 35.82
CA VAL A 332 -46.22 -37.28 37.02
C VAL A 332 -46.74 -38.34 37.99
N PRO A 333 -45.95 -39.39 38.30
CA PRO A 333 -46.35 -40.36 39.30
C PRO A 333 -46.38 -39.70 40.68
N LEU A 334 -47.53 -39.77 41.35
CA LEU A 334 -47.64 -39.27 42.72
C LEU A 334 -46.95 -40.24 43.69
N PRO A 335 -46.02 -39.76 44.55
CA PRO A 335 -45.54 -40.57 45.66
C PRO A 335 -46.69 -40.86 46.63
N SER A 336 -46.54 -41.87 47.49
CA SER A 336 -47.49 -42.06 48.60
C SER A 336 -47.43 -40.85 49.53
N LEU A 337 -48.44 -39.98 49.45
CA LEU A 337 -48.52 -38.75 50.24
C LEU A 337 -49.09 -39.03 51.62
N LYS A 338 -48.57 -38.35 52.65
CA LYS A 338 -49.14 -38.38 53.99
C LYS A 338 -50.39 -37.49 54.06
N ALA A 339 -51.37 -37.91 54.86
CA ALA A 339 -52.55 -37.10 55.17
C ALA A 339 -52.15 -35.71 55.69
N GLY A 340 -52.78 -34.65 55.15
CA GLY A 340 -52.49 -33.25 55.45
C GLY A 340 -52.13 -32.40 54.22
N GLN A 341 -51.68 -31.16 54.47
CA GLN A 341 -51.30 -30.21 53.42
C GLN A 341 -49.93 -30.57 52.82
N ASN A 342 -49.91 -30.89 51.53
CA ASN A 342 -48.72 -31.15 50.74
C ASN A 342 -48.44 -29.99 49.79
N ILE A 343 -47.16 -29.68 49.57
CA ILE A 343 -46.73 -28.60 48.67
C ILE A 343 -45.84 -29.19 47.57
N MET A 344 -46.20 -28.94 46.31
CA MET A 344 -45.39 -29.28 45.14
C MET A 344 -44.71 -28.01 44.62
N ARG A 345 -43.42 -28.09 44.32
CA ARG A 345 -42.65 -27.06 43.62
C ARG A 345 -42.21 -27.61 42.27
N LEU A 346 -42.45 -26.85 41.21
CA LEU A 346 -41.92 -27.10 39.88
C LEU A 346 -40.85 -26.07 39.58
N GLU A 347 -39.74 -26.53 39.00
CA GLU A 347 -38.62 -25.70 38.59
C GLU A 347 -38.26 -26.07 37.16
N VAL A 348 -38.38 -25.10 36.26
CA VAL A 348 -37.86 -25.24 34.89
C VAL A 348 -36.42 -24.79 34.93
N ASP A 349 -35.51 -25.72 34.64
CA ASP A 349 -34.09 -25.44 34.50
C ASP A 349 -33.84 -25.10 33.03
N THR A 350 -33.58 -23.81 32.79
CA THR A 350 -33.39 -23.25 31.46
C THR A 350 -31.94 -22.93 31.17
N ASP A 351 -30.96 -23.70 31.66
CA ASP A 351 -29.51 -23.52 31.40
C ASP A 351 -29.13 -23.26 29.91
N ASN A 352 -30.02 -23.54 28.95
CA ASN A 352 -29.87 -23.28 27.52
C ASN A 352 -30.74 -22.14 26.94
N ILE A 353 -31.47 -21.38 27.76
CA ILE A 353 -32.33 -20.24 27.39
C ILE A 353 -31.79 -19.01 28.12
N VAL A 354 -31.69 -17.87 27.45
CA VAL A 354 -31.32 -16.59 28.07
C VAL A 354 -32.54 -15.68 27.97
N ASP A 355 -33.05 -15.25 29.11
CA ASP A 355 -34.01 -14.15 29.22
C ASP A 355 -33.22 -12.84 29.24
N GLU A 356 -33.52 -11.90 28.32
CA GLU A 356 -32.81 -10.61 28.27
C GLU A 356 -33.18 -9.69 29.45
N ASP A 357 -34.21 -10.03 30.24
CA ASP A 357 -34.63 -9.24 31.41
C ASP A 357 -34.17 -9.83 32.76
N ASN A 358 -33.51 -10.99 32.79
CA ASN A 358 -33.14 -11.65 34.04
C ASN A 358 -31.72 -12.26 33.96
N GLU A 359 -30.70 -11.43 34.21
CA GLU A 359 -29.29 -11.88 34.27
C GLU A 359 -28.99 -12.86 35.42
N ASP A 360 -29.93 -13.06 36.36
CA ASP A 360 -29.81 -14.02 37.45
C ASP A 360 -31.07 -14.89 37.60
N ASN A 361 -30.90 -16.20 37.43
CA ASN A 361 -31.87 -17.30 37.60
C ASN A 361 -32.73 -17.64 36.38
N ASN A 362 -32.19 -18.57 35.59
CA ASN A 362 -32.86 -19.42 34.60
C ASN A 362 -33.85 -20.43 35.25
N ILE A 363 -34.49 -20.05 36.35
CA ILE A 363 -35.40 -20.88 37.15
C ILE A 363 -36.76 -20.19 37.22
N ILE A 364 -37.74 -20.74 36.51
CA ILE A 364 -39.16 -20.41 36.72
C ILE A 364 -39.68 -21.35 37.81
N GLU A 365 -39.98 -20.79 38.99
CA GLU A 365 -40.54 -21.52 40.14
C GLU A 365 -42.07 -21.35 40.22
N GLN A 366 -42.80 -22.45 40.40
CA GLN A 366 -44.22 -22.41 40.77
C GLN A 366 -44.55 -23.39 41.89
N ILE A 367 -45.40 -22.94 42.82
CA ILE A 367 -45.79 -23.67 44.02
C ILE A 367 -47.28 -24.03 43.96
N PHE A 368 -47.60 -25.29 44.20
CA PHE A 368 -48.96 -25.83 44.30
C PHE A 368 -49.20 -26.39 45.70
N THR A 369 -50.39 -26.18 46.25
CA THR A 369 -50.79 -26.70 47.56
C THR A 369 -52.05 -27.55 47.44
N GLY A 370 -52.04 -28.75 48.02
CA GLY A 370 -53.20 -29.64 48.06
C GLY A 370 -53.32 -30.34 49.41
N THR A 371 -54.53 -30.78 49.76
CA THR A 371 -54.79 -31.52 51.01
C THR A 371 -55.18 -32.94 50.69
N THR A 372 -54.47 -33.92 51.25
CA THR A 372 -54.82 -35.34 51.16
C THR A 372 -55.51 -35.76 52.46
N ASN A 373 -56.65 -36.44 52.33
CA ASN A 373 -57.43 -36.91 53.48
C ASN A 373 -56.88 -38.24 54.03
#